data_AF-X1CDY0-F1
#
_entry.id   AF-X1CDY0-F1
#
_cell.length_a   1.000
_cell.length_b   1.000
_cell.length_c   1.000
_cell.angle_alpha   90.00
_cell.angle_beta   90.00
_cell.angle_gamma   90.00
#
_symmetry.space_group_name_H-M   'P 1'
#
loop_
_entity.id
_entity.type
_entity.pdbx_description
1 polymer ?
#
loop_
_entity_poly.entity_id
_entity_poly.type
_entity_poly.pdbx_seq_one_letter_code
_entity_poly.pdbx_strand_id
1 'polypeptide(L)'
;TFLWIIGITNAFNHLDILDGLAGGIAVISSAAFFLIALSNANLGVAIPALVLVAVTLSFLRYNLSAAKVYMGNSGSHFLGFTLAAIALGISYAPLERKIALLSPLLILGFPIFDTAFLTFRIA
;
A
#
# COMPACT_ATOMS: atom_id res chain seq x y z
N THR A 1 -15.28 -0.73 4.30
CA THR A 1 -14.18 -0.49 5.25
C THR A 1 -13.56 -1.77 5.80
N PHE A 2 -14.31 -2.64 6.47
CA PHE A 2 -13.74 -3.87 7.06
C PHE A 2 -13.03 -4.79 6.05
N LEU A 3 -13.73 -5.17 4.97
CA LEU A 3 -13.17 -5.99 3.89
C LEU A 3 -11.95 -5.34 3.22
N TRP A 4 -11.95 -4.01 3.11
CA TRP A 4 -10.84 -3.26 2.55
C TRP A 4 -9.59 -3.39 3.41
N ILE A 5 -9.71 -3.11 4.71
CA ILE A 5 -8.56 -3.17 5.63
C ILE A 5 -8.00 -4.58 5.68
N ILE A 6 -8.85 -5.59 5.90
CA ILE A 6 -8.39 -6.99 5.98
C ILE A 6 -7.84 -7.47 4.65
N GLY A 7 -8.52 -7.15 3.55
CA GLY A 7 -8.11 -7.55 2.21
C GLY A 7 -6.72 -7.01 1.85
N ILE A 8 -6.50 -5.70 2.00
CA ILE A 8 -5.20 -5.09 1.71
C ILE A 8 -4.11 -5.56 2.69
N THR A 9 -4.44 -5.70 3.98
CA THR A 9 -3.49 -6.17 5.00
C THR A 9 -2.99 -7.59 4.70
N ASN A 10 -3.88 -8.49 4.30
CA ASN A 10 -3.49 -9.84 3.89
C ASN A 10 -2.81 -9.86 2.52
N ALA A 11 -3.21 -8.97 1.61
CA ALA A 11 -2.57 -8.89 0.31
C ALA A 11 -1.09 -8.54 0.41
N PHE A 12 -0.71 -7.60 1.27
CA PHE A 12 0.70 -7.30 1.52
C PHE A 12 1.44 -8.46 2.19
N ASN A 13 0.77 -9.24 3.04
CA ASN A 13 1.37 -10.45 3.61
C ASN A 13 1.65 -11.53 2.56
N HIS A 14 0.77 -11.71 1.56
CA HIS A 14 1.04 -12.62 0.45
C HIS A 14 2.16 -12.13 -0.47
N LEU A 15 2.29 -10.82 -0.66
CA LEU A 15 3.37 -10.25 -1.47
C LEU A 15 4.76 -10.39 -0.84
N ASP A 16 4.84 -10.57 0.48
CA ASP A 16 6.11 -10.69 1.23
C ASP A 16 6.78 -12.07 1.08
N ILE A 17 6.56 -12.75 -0.06
CA ILE A 17 7.24 -13.99 -0.45
C ILE A 17 8.52 -13.70 -1.23
N LEU A 18 8.61 -12.52 -1.86
CA LEU A 18 9.73 -12.11 -2.71
C LEU A 18 10.47 -10.89 -2.13
N ASP A 19 11.80 -11.00 -2.09
CA ASP A 19 12.71 -9.93 -1.64
C ASP A 19 12.43 -8.62 -2.38
N GLY A 20 12.17 -7.55 -1.63
CA GLY A 20 11.99 -6.20 -2.14
C GLY A 20 10.65 -5.91 -2.83
N LEU A 21 9.80 -6.92 -3.09
CA LEU A 21 8.54 -6.74 -3.79
C LEU A 21 7.52 -5.96 -2.95
N ALA A 22 7.20 -6.48 -1.75
CA ALA A 22 6.22 -5.85 -0.86
C ALA A 22 6.65 -4.43 -0.45
N GLY A 23 7.94 -4.25 -0.12
CA GLY A 23 8.51 -2.94 0.20
C GLY A 23 8.50 -1.97 -1.00
N GLY A 24 8.84 -2.44 -2.20
CA GLY A 24 8.81 -1.62 -3.41
C GLY A 24 7.41 -1.12 -3.76
N ILE A 25 6.42 -2.01 -3.70
CA ILE A 25 5.01 -1.64 -3.92
C ILE A 25 4.54 -0.66 -2.86
N ALA A 26 4.89 -0.88 -1.58
CA ALA A 26 4.54 0.04 -0.51
C ALA A 26 5.11 1.45 -0.73
N VAL A 27 6.36 1.57 -1.19
CA VAL A 27 6.97 2.87 -1.55
C VAL A 27 6.18 3.56 -2.67
N ILE A 28 5.88 2.85 -3.75
CA ILE A 28 5.16 3.41 -4.91
C ILE A 28 3.74 3.84 -4.51
N SER A 29 3.01 2.98 -3.80
CA SER A 29 1.64 3.26 -3.37
C SER A 29 1.57 4.40 -2.36
N SER A 30 2.46 4.43 -1.37
CA SER A 30 2.52 5.52 -0.38
C SER A 30 2.93 6.86 -1.01
N ALA A 31 3.84 6.85 -1.99
CA ALA A 31 4.19 8.06 -2.74
C ALA A 31 3.00 8.60 -3.55
N ALA A 32 2.24 7.73 -4.22
CA ALA A 32 1.04 8.12 -4.95
C ALA A 32 -0.02 8.73 -4.00
N PHE A 33 -0.26 8.08 -2.86
CA PHE A 33 -1.17 8.61 -1.84
C PHE A 33 -0.69 9.93 -1.23
N PHE A 34 0.61 10.09 -1.01
CA PHE A 34 1.19 11.36 -0.57
C PHE A 34 0.88 12.49 -1.54
N LEU A 35 1.10 12.29 -2.85
CA LEU A 35 0.85 13.32 -3.87
C LEU A 35 -0.63 13.74 -3.90
N ILE A 36 -1.56 12.79 -3.79
CA ILE A 36 -3.00 13.08 -3.76
C ILE A 36 -3.40 13.80 -2.45
N ALA A 37 -2.89 13.33 -1.31
CA ALA A 37 -3.17 13.97 -0.02
C ALA A 37 -2.62 15.41 0.03
N LEU A 38 -1.44 15.63 -0.55
CA LEU A 38 -0.82 16.95 -0.66
C LEU A 38 -1.63 17.87 -1.57
N SER A 39 -2.13 17.40 -2.72
CA SER A 39 -3.00 18.22 -3.59
C SER A 39 -4.31 18.63 -2.92
N ASN A 40 -4.76 17.85 -1.92
CA ASN A 40 -5.95 18.15 -1.13
C ASN A 40 -5.66 19.02 0.11
N ALA A 41 -4.40 19.46 0.31
CA ALA A 41 -3.94 20.08 1.55
C ALA A 41 -4.25 19.26 2.83
N ASN A 42 -4.45 17.95 2.69
CA ASN A 42 -4.74 17.05 3.81
C ASN A 42 -3.41 16.57 4.43
N LEU A 43 -2.82 17.43 5.27
CA LEU A 43 -1.57 17.11 5.97
C LEU A 43 -1.69 15.91 6.91
N GLY A 44 -2.90 15.66 7.43
CA GLY A 44 -3.18 14.51 8.31
C GLY A 44 -2.93 13.16 7.64
N VAL A 45 -3.02 13.08 6.31
CA VAL A 45 -2.71 11.87 5.54
C VAL A 45 -1.41 11.99 4.76
N ALA A 46 -1.06 13.19 4.28
CA ALA A 46 0.16 13.41 3.53
C ALA A 46 1.40 13.11 4.38
N ILE A 47 1.45 13.56 5.64
CA ILE A 47 2.60 13.33 6.52
C ILE A 47 2.82 11.82 6.78
N PRO A 48 1.82 11.04 7.22
CA PRO A 48 1.97 9.59 7.37
C PRO A 48 2.40 8.87 6.09
N ALA A 49 1.85 9.25 4.94
CA ALA A 49 2.22 8.67 3.66
C ALA A 49 3.69 8.95 3.30
N LEU A 50 4.17 10.17 3.52
CA LEU A 50 5.57 10.53 3.30
C LEU A 50 6.53 9.81 4.26
N VAL A 51 6.14 9.68 5.53
CA VAL A 51 6.91 8.91 6.53
C VAL A 51 7.00 7.44 6.09
N LEU A 52 5.90 6.87 5.60
CA LEU A 52 5.87 5.50 5.10
C LEU A 52 6.79 5.31 3.89
N VAL A 53 6.85 6.27 2.96
CA VAL A 53 7.83 6.29 1.87
C VAL A 53 9.25 6.25 2.45
N ALA A 54 9.60 7.16 3.34
CA ALA A 54 10.96 7.30 3.86
C ALA A 54 11.45 6.08 4.64
N VAL A 55 10.61 5.54 5.53
CA VAL A 55 10.92 4.34 6.33
C VAL A 55 11.04 3.12 5.43
N THR A 56 10.10 2.93 4.50
CA THR A 56 10.12 1.76 3.61
C THR A 56 11.29 1.82 2.64
N LEU A 57 11.65 3.01 2.13
CA LEU A 57 12.83 3.19 1.28
C LEU A 57 14.14 2.87 2.02
N SER A 58 14.22 3.27 3.29
CA SER A 58 15.36 2.96 4.16
C SER A 58 15.46 1.45 4.43
N PHE A 59 14.33 0.79 4.66
CA PHE A 59 14.24 -0.66 4.80
C PHE A 59 14.62 -1.39 3.50
N LEU A 60 14.13 -0.91 2.35
CA LEU A 60 14.31 -1.55 1.05
C LEU A 60 15.80 -1.73 0.72
N ARG A 61 16.66 -0.78 1.10
CA ARG A 61 18.12 -0.91 0.96
C ARG A 61 18.69 -2.22 1.53
N TYR A 62 18.07 -2.79 2.56
CA TYR A 62 18.48 -4.04 3.19
C TYR A 62 17.66 -5.26 2.74
N ASN A 63 16.54 -5.04 2.05
CA ASN A 63 15.60 -6.07 1.63
C ASN A 63 15.61 -6.33 0.10
N LEU A 64 16.35 -5.54 -0.69
CA LEU A 64 16.63 -5.83 -2.09
C LEU A 64 17.33 -7.19 -2.26
N SER A 65 17.24 -7.76 -3.47
CA SER A 65 17.73 -9.11 -3.84
C SER A 65 19.07 -9.47 -3.19
N ALA A 66 19.12 -10.67 -2.60
CA ALA A 66 20.06 -11.07 -1.54
C ALA A 66 19.80 -10.33 -0.22
N ALA A 67 18.53 -10.39 0.24
CA ALA A 67 18.06 -9.67 1.40
C ALA A 67 18.88 -9.99 2.66
N LYS A 68 19.26 -8.93 3.37
CA LYS A 68 19.95 -8.99 4.66
C LYS A 68 18.98 -8.90 5.83
N VAL A 69 17.83 -8.30 5.59
CA VAL A 69 16.74 -8.13 6.55
C VAL A 69 15.44 -8.51 5.87
N TYR A 70 14.70 -9.43 6.49
CA TYR A 70 13.38 -9.86 6.06
C TYR A 70 12.29 -9.00 6.72
N MET A 71 11.22 -8.73 5.98
CA MET A 71 10.09 -7.95 6.48
C MET A 71 9.28 -8.76 7.51
N GLY A 72 8.89 -9.98 7.14
CA GLY A 72 8.15 -10.90 7.98
C GLY A 72 6.71 -10.43 8.24
N ASN A 73 5.92 -11.30 8.87
CA ASN A 73 4.48 -11.06 9.10
C ASN A 73 4.19 -9.73 9.81
N SER A 74 5.05 -9.32 10.75
CA SER A 74 4.85 -8.06 11.47
C SER A 74 5.01 -6.85 10.54
N GLY A 75 6.01 -6.85 9.66
CA GLY A 75 6.27 -5.75 8.75
C GLY A 75 5.25 -5.70 7.61
N SER A 76 4.91 -6.86 7.04
CA SER A 76 3.98 -6.97 5.91
C SER A 76 2.56 -6.55 6.32
N HIS A 77 2.07 -7.00 7.49
CA HIS A 77 0.79 -6.57 8.02
C HIS A 77 0.78 -5.09 8.41
N PHE A 78 1.88 -4.57 8.98
CA PHE A 78 2.00 -3.14 9.26
C PHE A 78 1.85 -2.31 7.98
N LEU A 79 2.62 -2.62 6.93
CA LEU A 79 2.53 -1.89 5.67
C LEU A 79 1.14 -1.97 5.04
N GLY A 80 0.56 -3.17 4.98
CA GLY A 80 -0.77 -3.37 4.41
C GLY A 80 -1.87 -2.63 5.17
N PHE A 81 -1.86 -2.71 6.51
CA PHE A 81 -2.82 -1.99 7.34
C PHE A 81 -2.67 -0.47 7.20
N THR A 82 -1.44 0.05 7.27
CA THR A 82 -1.18 1.48 7.17
C THR A 82 -1.57 2.04 5.80
N LEU A 83 -1.26 1.33 4.71
CA LEU A 83 -1.69 1.73 3.36
C LEU A 83 -3.21 1.70 3.20
N ALA A 84 -3.88 0.69 3.76
CA ALA A 84 -5.34 0.61 3.74
C ALA A 84 -5.97 1.80 4.48
N ALA A 85 -5.42 2.17 5.63
CA ALA A 85 -5.87 3.32 6.43
C ALA A 85 -5.59 4.66 5.72
N ILE A 86 -4.40 4.85 5.16
CA ILE A 86 -4.04 6.02 4.36
C ILE A 86 -5.01 6.18 3.20
N ALA A 87 -5.30 5.09 2.47
CA ALA A 87 -6.24 5.13 1.35
C ALA A 87 -7.64 5.59 1.77
N LEU A 88 -8.14 5.14 2.92
CA LEU A 88 -9.46 5.56 3.43
C LEU A 88 -9.49 7.02 3.91
N GLY A 89 -8.34 7.59 4.29
CA GLY A 89 -8.24 8.98 4.77
C GLY A 89 -8.22 10.02 3.65
N ILE A 90 -8.06 9.62 2.38
CA ILE A 90 -7.95 10.54 1.24
C ILE A 90 -9.33 10.84 0.66
N SER A 91 -9.60 12.13 0.43
CA SER A 91 -10.73 12.57 -0.38
C SER A 91 -10.36 12.54 -1.86
N TYR A 92 -10.81 11.54 -2.61
CA TYR A 92 -10.38 11.36 -4.00
C TYR A 92 -11.10 12.24 -5.01
N ALA A 93 -12.29 12.77 -4.71
CA ALA A 93 -13.10 13.47 -5.70
C ALA A 93 -13.82 14.70 -5.10
N PRO A 94 -13.80 15.86 -5.79
CA PRO A 94 -14.93 16.76 -5.81
C PRO A 94 -16.09 16.06 -6.56
N LEU A 95 -17.34 16.38 -6.20
CA LEU A 95 -18.59 15.70 -6.63
C LEU A 95 -18.72 15.42 -8.16
N GLU A 96 -17.96 16.10 -9.02
CA GLU A 96 -18.09 16.05 -10.48
C GLU A 96 -17.29 14.95 -11.18
N ARG A 97 -16.24 14.40 -10.56
CA ARG A 97 -15.34 13.42 -11.22
C ARG A 97 -15.29 12.08 -10.49
N LYS A 98 -16.40 11.35 -10.53
CA LYS A 98 -16.60 10.06 -9.84
C LYS A 98 -15.53 9.00 -10.16
N ILE A 99 -14.87 9.06 -11.31
CA ILE A 99 -13.80 8.11 -11.68
C ILE A 99 -12.61 8.15 -10.71
N ALA A 100 -12.37 9.28 -10.05
CA ALA A 100 -11.30 9.40 -9.06
C ALA A 100 -11.54 8.55 -7.81
N LEU A 101 -12.79 8.12 -7.55
CA LEU A 101 -13.07 7.16 -6.47
C LEU A 101 -12.42 5.79 -6.69
N LEU A 102 -11.96 5.49 -7.91
CA LEU A 102 -11.23 4.26 -8.22
C LEU A 102 -9.71 4.38 -7.97
N SER A 103 -9.20 5.57 -7.67
CA SER A 103 -7.77 5.79 -7.40
C SER A 103 -7.14 4.80 -6.39
N PRO A 104 -7.74 4.50 -5.21
CA PRO A 104 -7.14 3.53 -4.29
C PRO A 104 -7.08 2.12 -4.87
N LEU A 105 -8.05 1.72 -5.70
CA LEU A 105 -8.05 0.43 -6.37
C LEU A 105 -6.95 0.34 -7.44
N LEU A 106 -6.68 1.44 -8.15
CA LEU A 106 -5.62 1.51 -9.15
C LEU A 106 -4.23 1.50 -8.49
N ILE A 107 -4.06 2.28 -7.42
CA ILE A 107 -2.79 2.40 -6.70
C ILE A 107 -2.39 1.09 -6.01
N LEU A 108 -3.37 0.35 -5.48
CA LEU A 108 -3.17 -0.95 -4.84
C LEU A 108 -3.57 -2.11 -5.76
N GLY A 109 -3.66 -1.86 -7.07
CA GLY A 109 -4.17 -2.83 -8.04
C GLY A 109 -3.34 -4.11 -8.10
N PHE A 110 -2.02 -3.99 -8.00
CA PHE A 110 -1.13 -5.15 -8.02
C PHE A 110 -1.34 -6.08 -6.80
N PRO A 111 -1.27 -5.61 -5.52
CA PRO A 111 -1.61 -6.44 -4.36
C PRO A 111 -2.99 -7.11 -4.45
N ILE A 112 -4.00 -6.35 -4.89
CA ILE A 112 -5.37 -6.84 -5.02
C ILE A 112 -5.43 -7.96 -6.07
N PHE A 113 -4.84 -7.73 -7.25
CA PHE A 113 -4.83 -8.70 -8.34
C PHE A 113 -4.10 -9.99 -7.96
N ASP A 114 -2.90 -9.86 -7.38
CA ASP A 114 -2.09 -11.01 -6.98
C ASP A 114 -2.83 -11.89 -5.96
N THR A 115 -3.40 -11.27 -4.93
CA THR A 115 -4.16 -12.00 -3.90
C THR A 115 -5.44 -12.62 -4.45
N ALA A 116 -6.16 -11.92 -5.33
CA ALA A 116 -7.34 -12.48 -5.98
C ALA A 116 -6.97 -13.70 -6.82
N PHE A 117 -5.95 -13.59 -7.67
CA PHE A 117 -5.50 -14.68 -8.53
C PHE A 117 -5.04 -15.90 -7.71
N LEU A 118 -4.28 -15.68 -6.64
CA LEU A 118 -3.88 -16.77 -5.73
C LEU A 118 -5.09 -17.45 -5.09
N THR A 119 -6.05 -16.69 -4.59
CA THR A 119 -7.25 -17.27 -3.95
C THR A 119 -8.08 -18.09 -4.94
N PHE A 120 -8.27 -17.60 -6.17
CA PHE A 120 -9.01 -18.35 -7.21
C PHE A 120 -8.26 -19.57 -7.74
N ARG A 121 -6.93 -19.60 -7.68
CA ARG A 121 -6.14 -20.75 -8.12
C ARG A 121 -6.19 -21.91 -7.13
N ILE A 122 -6.37 -21.61 -5.84
CA ILE A 122 -6.29 -22.57 -4.74
C ILE A 122 -7.70 -23.05 -4.29
N ALA A 123 -8.75 -22.31 -4.65
CA ALA A 123 -10.16 -22.67 -4.45
C ALA A 123 -10.68 -23.56 -5.60
#